data_AF-A0A9D3PL50-F1
#
_entry.id   AF-A0A9D3PL50-F1
#
_cell.length_a   1.000
_cell.length_b   1.000
_cell.length_c   1.000
_cell.angle_alpha   90.00
_cell.angle_beta   90.00
_cell.angle_gamma   90.00
#
_symmetry.space_group_name_H-M   'P 1'
#
loop_
_entity.id
_entity.type
_entity.pdbx_description
1 polymer ?
#
loop_
_entity_poly.entity_id
_entity_poly.type
_entity_poly.pdbx_seq_one_letter_code
_entity_poly.pdbx_strand_id
1 'polypeptide(L)'
;MQQPEARACIRQGLSAAASLALSPLIMYVLFAAAVLSLLSLSAASPLHCQDPVQPLVLDDLTRISGKWIFLEGAADHPKYANILKVVNSSWIEIVLTARNDTTILIQGNKINGKCLHSTQNMTILDRTTTHVSHENGTTNGTFLPTCPDCLLMSFSSLDQGDVIRSLYIFGRERKLSASDWEMYRRQAECLGFPQPHFTYDGQQDLCPEEKKLSDMEESKDKSP
;
A
#
# COMPACT_ATOMS: atom_id res chain seq x y z
N MET A 1 -29.49 -74.57 -68.65
CA MET A 1 -28.73 -73.51 -69.34
C MET A 1 -29.65 -72.32 -69.53
N GLN A 2 -29.40 -71.24 -68.78
CA GLN A 2 -29.48 -69.81 -69.13
C GLN A 2 -29.74 -69.04 -67.82
N GLN A 3 -28.78 -68.23 -67.43
CA GLN A 3 -28.68 -67.45 -66.19
C GLN A 3 -28.96 -65.97 -66.52
N PRO A 4 -29.52 -65.16 -65.59
CA PRO A 4 -29.72 -63.72 -65.81
C PRO A 4 -28.55 -62.91 -65.24
N GLU A 5 -28.11 -61.86 -65.94
CA GLU A 5 -27.18 -60.86 -65.40
C GLU A 5 -27.94 -59.58 -65.01
N ALA A 6 -27.95 -59.29 -63.71
CA ALA A 6 -28.36 -58.01 -63.15
C ALA A 6 -27.10 -57.19 -62.81
N ARG A 7 -26.97 -56.00 -63.41
CA ARG A 7 -25.93 -55.01 -63.07
C ARG A 7 -26.20 -54.41 -61.69
N ALA A 8 -25.29 -54.61 -60.75
CA ALA A 8 -25.23 -53.90 -59.48
C ALA A 8 -24.21 -52.74 -59.58
N CYS A 9 -24.67 -51.50 -59.51
CA CYS A 9 -23.82 -50.33 -59.29
C CYS A 9 -23.53 -50.18 -57.79
N ILE A 10 -22.28 -50.38 -57.38
CA ILE A 10 -21.81 -50.12 -56.02
C ILE A 10 -21.56 -48.61 -55.88
N ARG A 11 -22.37 -47.90 -55.11
CA ARG A 11 -22.05 -46.53 -54.65
C ARG A 11 -21.16 -46.61 -53.41
N GLN A 12 -19.95 -46.09 -53.52
CA GLN A 12 -19.06 -45.81 -52.38
C GLN A 12 -19.67 -44.71 -51.51
N GLY A 13 -19.89 -44.99 -50.22
CA GLY A 13 -20.26 -43.99 -49.23
C GLY A 13 -19.00 -43.27 -48.71
N LEU A 14 -18.78 -42.05 -49.18
CA LEU A 14 -17.76 -41.15 -48.63
C LEU A 14 -18.33 -40.52 -47.33
N SER A 15 -17.77 -40.86 -46.18
CA SER A 15 -18.07 -40.18 -44.91
C SER A 15 -17.41 -38.80 -44.94
N ALA A 16 -18.21 -37.75 -45.07
CA ALA A 16 -17.74 -36.38 -44.89
C ALA A 16 -17.81 -36.02 -43.40
N ALA A 17 -16.65 -35.90 -42.76
CA ALA A 17 -16.55 -35.19 -41.48
C ALA A 17 -16.93 -33.72 -41.76
N ALA A 18 -18.08 -33.30 -41.26
CA ALA A 18 -18.51 -31.91 -41.35
C ALA A 18 -17.62 -31.05 -40.44
N SER A 19 -16.64 -30.38 -41.02
CA SER A 19 -15.92 -29.29 -40.35
C SER A 19 -16.91 -28.16 -40.09
N LEU A 20 -17.35 -27.98 -38.85
CA LEU A 20 -18.14 -26.83 -38.43
C LEU A 20 -17.23 -25.59 -38.45
N ALA A 21 -17.07 -24.98 -39.62
CA ALA A 21 -16.47 -23.67 -39.74
C ALA A 21 -17.42 -22.65 -39.08
N LEU A 22 -17.12 -22.25 -37.85
CA LEU A 22 -17.83 -21.16 -37.19
C LEU A 22 -17.65 -19.90 -38.05
N SER A 23 -18.74 -19.17 -38.28
CA SER A 23 -18.67 -17.94 -39.06
C SER A 23 -17.71 -16.94 -38.39
N PRO A 24 -17.06 -16.04 -39.16
CA PRO A 24 -16.15 -15.05 -38.59
C PRO A 24 -16.81 -14.18 -37.51
N LEU A 25 -18.13 -13.98 -37.61
CA LEU A 25 -18.93 -13.30 -36.60
C LEU A 25 -18.98 -14.08 -35.26
N ILE A 26 -19.16 -15.40 -35.31
CA ILE A 26 -19.20 -16.25 -34.11
C ILE A 26 -17.82 -16.28 -33.44
N MET A 27 -16.75 -16.39 -34.22
CA MET A 27 -15.38 -16.35 -33.69
C MET A 27 -15.07 -15.00 -33.01
N TYR A 28 -15.52 -13.89 -33.59
CA TYR A 28 -15.36 -12.56 -32.99
C TYR A 28 -16.15 -12.40 -31.68
N VAL A 29 -17.39 -12.90 -31.64
CA VAL A 29 -18.20 -12.87 -30.41
C VAL A 29 -17.57 -13.69 -29.30
N LEU A 30 -17.03 -14.88 -29.61
CA LEU A 30 -16.32 -15.71 -28.63
C LEU A 30 -15.05 -15.04 -28.13
N PHE A 31 -14.29 -14.39 -29.02
CA PHE A 31 -13.08 -13.67 -28.64
C PHE A 31 -13.39 -12.44 -27.77
N ALA A 32 -14.41 -11.65 -28.14
CA ALA A 32 -14.87 -10.53 -27.34
C ALA A 32 -15.36 -10.97 -25.95
N ALA A 33 -16.12 -12.08 -25.86
CA ALA A 33 -16.55 -12.66 -24.59
C ALA A 33 -15.37 -13.17 -23.74
N ALA A 34 -14.36 -13.78 -24.36
CA ALA A 34 -13.12 -14.18 -23.69
C ALA A 34 -12.34 -12.98 -23.15
N VAL A 35 -12.23 -11.90 -23.93
CA VAL A 35 -11.58 -10.66 -23.49
C VAL A 35 -12.38 -10.00 -22.36
N LEU A 36 -13.71 -9.92 -22.45
CA LEU A 36 -14.55 -9.37 -21.38
C LEU A 36 -14.49 -10.21 -20.08
N SER A 37 -14.42 -11.54 -20.18
CA SER A 37 -14.26 -12.42 -19.02
C SER A 37 -12.87 -12.29 -18.38
N LEU A 38 -11.81 -12.13 -19.19
CA LEU A 38 -10.46 -11.84 -18.69
C LEU A 38 -10.37 -10.45 -18.03
N LEU A 39 -11.04 -9.44 -18.59
CA LEU A 39 -11.09 -8.08 -18.02
C LEU A 39 -11.88 -8.02 -16.71
N SER A 40 -12.98 -8.79 -16.60
CA SER A 40 -13.77 -8.86 -15.36
C SER A 40 -13.03 -9.62 -14.25
N LEU A 41 -12.21 -10.61 -14.59
CA LEU A 41 -11.37 -11.32 -13.62
C LEU A 41 -10.19 -10.47 -13.10
N SER A 42 -9.74 -9.48 -13.87
CA SER A 42 -8.65 -8.56 -13.48
C SER A 42 -9.15 -7.30 -12.75
N ALA A 43 -10.44 -6.98 -12.84
CA ALA A 43 -11.07 -5.89 -12.08
C ALA A 43 -11.69 -6.34 -10.75
N ALA A 44 -11.87 -7.65 -10.53
CA ALA A 44 -12.32 -8.18 -9.26
C ALA A 44 -11.15 -8.17 -8.26
N SER A 45 -11.14 -7.19 -7.34
CA SER A 45 -10.39 -7.39 -6.09
C SER A 45 -10.88 -8.70 -5.44
N PRO A 46 -10.00 -9.52 -4.85
CA PRO A 46 -10.44 -10.70 -4.12
C PRO A 46 -11.56 -10.27 -3.17
N LEU A 47 -12.68 -11.02 -3.09
CA LEU A 47 -13.80 -10.71 -2.17
C LEU A 47 -13.32 -10.41 -0.72
N HIS A 48 -12.13 -10.89 -0.38
CA HIS A 48 -11.45 -10.75 0.89
C HIS A 48 -10.68 -9.44 1.09
N CYS A 49 -10.66 -8.50 0.13
CA CYS A 49 -9.87 -7.27 0.21
C CYS A 49 -10.67 -5.99 0.45
N GLN A 50 -12.00 -5.99 0.31
CA GLN A 50 -12.80 -4.77 0.41
C GLN A 50 -12.79 -4.14 1.80
N ASP A 51 -13.06 -4.92 2.85
CA ASP A 51 -13.19 -4.39 4.21
C ASP A 51 -11.84 -3.93 4.81
N PRO A 52 -10.72 -4.68 4.66
CA PRO A 52 -9.47 -4.31 5.34
C PRO A 52 -8.80 -3.05 4.76
N VAL A 53 -9.06 -2.69 3.49
CA VAL A 53 -8.36 -1.59 2.81
C VAL A 53 -9.22 -0.34 2.63
N GLN A 54 -10.45 -0.34 3.16
CA GLN A 54 -11.30 0.83 3.14
C GLN A 54 -10.69 1.93 4.04
N PRO A 55 -10.73 3.21 3.64
CA PRO A 55 -10.27 4.30 4.48
C PRO A 55 -10.95 4.30 5.86
N LEU A 56 -10.15 4.43 6.90
CA LEU A 56 -10.62 4.57 8.28
C LEU A 56 -11.07 6.02 8.51
N VAL A 57 -12.34 6.20 8.86
CA VAL A 57 -12.83 7.47 9.39
C VAL A 57 -12.50 7.53 10.88
N LEU A 58 -11.72 8.52 11.29
CA LEU A 58 -11.37 8.71 12.68
C LEU A 58 -12.56 9.32 13.42
N ASP A 59 -13.10 8.64 14.44
CA ASP A 59 -14.13 9.22 15.32
C ASP A 59 -13.56 10.25 16.30
N ASP A 60 -12.27 10.11 16.61
CA ASP A 60 -11.50 11.00 17.47
C ASP A 60 -10.06 11.12 16.95
N LEU A 61 -9.61 12.35 16.71
CA LEU A 61 -8.25 12.62 16.23
C LEU A 61 -7.20 12.36 17.31
N THR A 62 -7.58 12.32 18.60
CA THR A 62 -6.64 11.98 19.67
C THR A 62 -6.09 10.56 19.53
N ARG A 63 -6.79 9.66 18.83
CA ARG A 63 -6.34 8.28 18.58
C ARG A 63 -5.02 8.22 17.82
N ILE A 64 -4.78 9.18 16.93
CA ILE A 64 -3.55 9.23 16.12
C ILE A 64 -2.46 10.12 16.74
N SER A 65 -2.75 10.82 17.84
CA SER A 65 -1.82 11.79 18.41
C SER A 65 -0.66 11.13 19.16
N GLY A 66 0.39 11.89 19.44
CA GLY A 66 1.57 11.43 20.17
C GLY A 66 2.52 10.62 19.31
N LYS A 67 3.41 9.88 19.99
CA LYS A 67 4.57 9.23 19.37
C LYS A 67 4.26 7.83 18.84
N TRP A 68 4.87 7.51 17.70
CA TRP A 68 4.73 6.26 16.97
C TRP A 68 6.10 5.81 16.44
N ILE A 69 6.40 4.52 16.57
CA ILE A 69 7.64 3.90 16.07
C ILE A 69 7.35 3.32 14.70
N PHE A 70 8.18 3.62 13.70
CA PHE A 70 8.05 3.06 12.36
C PHE A 70 8.49 1.59 12.38
N LEU A 71 7.57 0.67 12.04
CA LEU A 71 7.81 -0.76 12.15
C LEU A 71 8.08 -1.42 10.80
N GLU A 72 7.31 -1.09 9.76
CA GLU A 72 7.50 -1.68 8.45
C GLU A 72 7.03 -0.75 7.33
N GLY A 73 7.74 -0.75 6.20
CA GLY A 73 7.40 0.09 5.07
C GLY A 73 7.73 -0.49 3.70
N ALA A 74 6.79 -0.30 2.77
CA ALA A 74 6.93 -0.65 1.36
C ALA A 74 6.63 0.56 0.46
N ALA A 75 7.17 0.55 -0.76
CA ALA A 75 6.93 1.59 -1.77
C ALA A 75 6.95 0.96 -3.17
N ASP A 76 6.17 1.50 -4.11
CA ASP A 76 6.11 0.98 -5.48
C ASP A 76 7.12 1.63 -6.44
N HIS A 77 7.88 2.62 -5.96
CA HIS A 77 8.87 3.34 -6.75
C HIS A 77 10.30 3.19 -6.19
N PRO A 78 11.33 2.97 -7.04
CA PRO A 78 12.72 2.80 -6.61
C PRO A 78 13.26 3.93 -5.75
N LYS A 79 12.82 5.18 -5.98
CA LYS A 79 13.26 6.36 -5.20
C LYS A 79 13.00 6.17 -3.71
N TYR A 80 11.78 5.81 -3.33
CA TYR A 80 11.39 5.64 -1.92
C TYR A 80 11.85 4.28 -1.40
N ALA A 81 11.78 3.24 -2.23
CA ALA A 81 12.29 1.91 -1.88
C ALA A 81 13.78 1.95 -1.47
N ASN A 82 14.62 2.70 -2.18
CA ASN A 82 16.03 2.82 -1.87
C ASN A 82 16.30 3.62 -0.59
N ILE A 83 15.46 4.62 -0.28
CA ILE A 83 15.53 5.35 1.00
C ILE A 83 15.18 4.40 2.16
N LEU A 84 14.08 3.65 2.04
CA LEU A 84 13.63 2.71 3.07
C LEU A 84 14.71 1.67 3.42
N LYS A 85 15.43 1.15 2.42
CA LYS A 85 16.53 0.18 2.62
C LYS A 85 17.69 0.68 3.48
N VAL A 86 17.87 1.99 3.59
CA VAL A 86 18.97 2.60 4.37
C VAL A 86 18.49 3.21 5.69
N VAL A 87 17.20 3.12 5.99
CA VAL A 87 16.65 3.48 7.30
C VAL A 87 17.07 2.42 8.32
N ASN A 88 17.67 2.86 9.42
CA ASN A 88 17.98 1.98 10.56
C ASN A 88 16.81 1.92 11.55
N SER A 89 16.19 3.07 11.81
CA SER A 89 15.05 3.21 12.73
C SER A 89 14.39 4.57 12.52
N SER A 90 13.10 4.70 12.80
CA SER A 90 12.40 5.98 12.73
C SER A 90 11.27 6.05 13.75
N TRP A 91 10.95 7.27 14.17
CA TRP A 91 9.73 7.58 14.89
C TRP A 91 9.11 8.86 14.33
N ILE A 92 7.79 8.96 14.50
CA ILE A 92 7.02 10.16 14.25
C ILE A 92 6.26 10.56 15.50
N GLU A 93 5.94 11.83 15.64
CA GLU A 93 5.01 12.35 16.65
C GLU A 93 4.02 13.28 15.97
N ILE A 94 2.73 13.00 16.20
CA ILE A 94 1.62 13.80 15.67
C ILE A 94 1.07 14.66 16.80
N VAL A 95 1.28 15.96 16.71
CA VAL A 95 0.78 16.93 17.69
C VAL A 95 -0.45 17.62 17.13
N LEU A 96 -1.58 17.45 17.80
CA LEU A 96 -2.82 18.15 17.45
C LEU A 96 -2.72 19.62 17.90
N THR A 97 -3.06 20.56 17.02
CA THR A 97 -3.11 21.98 17.40
C THR A 97 -4.51 22.39 17.82
N ALA A 98 -4.65 23.54 18.48
CA ALA A 98 -5.95 24.09 18.88
C ALA A 98 -6.89 24.39 17.69
N ARG A 99 -6.33 24.51 16.49
CA ARG A 99 -7.08 24.53 15.23
C ARG A 99 -7.14 23.08 14.75
N ASN A 100 -8.28 22.43 14.96
CA ASN A 100 -8.47 20.97 14.75
C ASN A 100 -8.18 20.48 13.30
N ASP A 101 -7.91 21.37 12.34
CA ASP A 101 -7.56 21.07 10.96
C ASP A 101 -6.05 21.00 10.70
N THR A 102 -5.24 21.62 11.56
CA THR A 102 -3.77 21.70 11.42
C THR A 102 -3.10 20.90 12.53
N THR A 103 -2.19 20.01 12.15
CA THR A 103 -1.40 19.15 13.02
C THR A 103 0.08 19.33 12.71
N ILE A 104 0.94 19.11 13.69
CA ILE A 104 2.38 19.18 13.51
C ILE A 104 2.90 17.75 13.48
N LEU A 105 3.62 17.40 12.43
CA LEU A 105 4.33 16.14 12.30
C LEU A 105 5.81 16.38 12.62
N ILE A 106 6.27 15.78 13.70
CA ILE A 106 7.68 15.78 14.12
C ILE A 106 8.24 14.39 13.80
N GLN A 107 9.44 14.31 13.26
CA GLN A 107 10.05 13.04 12.88
C GLN A 107 11.51 12.98 13.30
N GLY A 108 11.94 11.80 13.77
CA GLY A 108 13.34 11.49 14.05
C GLY A 108 13.74 10.23 13.28
N ASN A 109 14.47 10.43 12.18
CA ASN A 109 14.86 9.36 11.25
C ASN A 109 16.35 9.06 11.40
N LYS A 110 16.70 7.79 11.71
CA LYS A 110 18.08 7.31 11.68
C LYS A 110 18.35 6.68 10.32
N ILE A 111 19.14 7.35 9.49
CA ILE A 111 19.45 6.92 8.13
C ILE A 111 20.97 6.82 7.99
N ASN A 112 21.47 5.66 7.54
CA ASN A 112 22.90 5.36 7.47
C ASN A 112 23.65 5.71 8.78
N GLY A 113 23.03 5.37 9.92
CA GLY A 113 23.56 5.61 11.26
C GLY A 113 23.46 7.05 11.77
N LYS A 114 22.99 8.01 10.95
CA LYS A 114 22.87 9.43 11.32
C LYS A 114 21.43 9.80 11.62
N CYS A 115 21.22 10.59 12.67
CA CYS A 115 19.92 11.14 13.00
C CYS A 115 19.61 12.39 12.20
N LEU A 116 18.43 12.41 11.60
CA LEU A 116 17.85 13.52 10.86
C LEU A 116 16.48 13.84 11.46
N HIS A 117 16.30 15.09 11.87
CA HIS A 117 15.07 15.58 12.45
C HIS A 117 14.35 16.48 11.47
N SER A 118 13.03 16.39 11.44
CA SER A 118 12.19 17.31 10.66
C SER A 118 10.89 17.60 11.40
N THR A 119 10.41 18.82 11.23
CA THR A 119 9.11 19.26 11.73
C THR A 119 8.38 19.93 10.58
N GLN A 120 7.14 19.53 10.33
CA GLN A 120 6.32 20.09 9.27
C GLN A 120 4.85 20.17 9.66
N ASN A 121 4.14 21.11 9.05
CA ASN A 121 2.69 21.18 9.18
C ASN A 121 2.04 20.09 8.33
N MET A 122 1.01 19.46 8.89
CA MET A 122 0.21 18.43 8.27
C MET A 122 -1.26 18.75 8.50
N THR A 123 -2.06 18.76 7.45
CA THR A 123 -3.49 19.02 7.53
C THR A 123 -4.26 17.71 7.56
N ILE A 124 -5.31 17.60 8.37
CA ILE A 124 -6.22 16.44 8.33
C ILE A 124 -7.47 16.80 7.55
N LEU A 125 -7.74 16.06 6.48
CA LEU A 125 -8.87 16.23 5.58
C LEU A 125 -9.88 15.11 5.81
N ASP A 126 -11.15 15.48 5.94
CA ASP A 126 -12.30 14.57 6.06
C ASP A 126 -12.14 13.46 7.12
N ARG A 127 -11.29 13.70 8.12
CA ARG A 127 -10.96 12.77 9.21
C ARG A 127 -10.43 11.41 8.74
N THR A 128 -9.99 11.30 7.50
CA THR A 128 -9.53 10.05 6.86
C THR A 128 -8.14 10.18 6.25
N THR A 129 -7.76 11.40 5.89
CA THR A 129 -6.58 11.66 5.07
C THR A 129 -5.73 12.77 5.67
N THR A 130 -4.42 12.61 5.63
CA THR A 130 -3.45 13.68 5.92
C THR A 130 -2.95 14.29 4.62
N HIS A 131 -2.73 15.60 4.61
CA HIS A 131 -2.14 16.32 3.50
C HIS A 131 -0.90 17.10 3.96
N VAL A 132 0.20 16.94 3.23
CA VAL A 132 1.44 17.69 3.40
C VAL A 132 1.85 18.26 2.06
N SER A 133 2.23 19.54 2.04
CA SER A 133 2.87 20.19 0.90
C SER A 133 4.35 20.40 1.20
N HIS A 134 5.20 20.18 0.20
CA HIS A 134 6.64 20.43 0.25
C HIS A 134 7.10 21.09 -1.05
N GLU A 135 8.32 21.63 -1.07
CA GLU A 135 8.80 22.52 -2.16
C GLU A 135 8.58 21.97 -3.58
N ASN A 136 8.69 20.65 -3.76
CA ASN A 136 8.64 20.00 -5.08
C ASN A 136 7.50 19.00 -5.23
N GLY A 137 6.46 19.10 -4.39
CA GLY A 137 5.44 18.06 -4.37
C GLY A 137 4.44 18.11 -3.24
N THR A 138 3.61 17.07 -3.19
CA THR A 138 2.61 16.88 -2.14
C THR A 138 2.58 15.43 -1.69
N THR A 139 2.04 15.19 -0.51
CA THR A 139 1.84 13.83 0.00
C THR A 139 0.49 13.75 0.69
N ASN A 140 -0.34 12.84 0.21
CA ASN A 140 -1.59 12.46 0.83
C ASN A 140 -1.40 11.12 1.53
N GLY A 141 -1.86 10.99 2.78
CA GLY A 141 -1.79 9.76 3.56
C GLY A 141 -3.17 9.35 4.03
N THR A 142 -3.65 8.19 3.61
CA THR A 142 -4.96 7.65 4.01
C THR A 142 -4.79 6.71 5.19
N PHE A 143 -5.55 6.93 6.26
CA PHE A 143 -5.61 6.01 7.40
C PHE A 143 -6.34 4.73 7.01
N LEU A 144 -5.81 3.58 7.42
CA LEU A 144 -6.44 2.27 7.24
C LEU A 144 -6.74 1.62 8.61
N PRO A 145 -7.78 0.77 8.70
CA PRO A 145 -8.08 0.01 9.91
C PRO A 145 -6.89 -0.82 10.38
N THR A 146 -6.63 -0.84 11.68
CA THR A 146 -5.53 -1.62 12.29
C THR A 146 -5.77 -1.76 13.80
N CYS A 147 -4.78 -2.23 14.56
CA CYS A 147 -4.85 -2.41 16.00
C CYS A 147 -4.93 -1.06 16.77
N PRO A 148 -5.44 -1.02 18.02
CA PRO A 148 -5.57 0.23 18.79
C PRO A 148 -4.24 0.96 19.05
N ASP A 149 -3.15 0.20 19.21
CA ASP A 149 -1.80 0.70 19.43
C ASP A 149 -0.96 0.69 18.14
N CYS A 150 -1.62 0.67 16.99
CA CYS A 150 -1.04 0.72 15.66
C CYS A 150 -1.53 1.95 14.89
N LEU A 151 -0.73 2.37 13.92
CA LEU A 151 -1.11 3.38 12.93
C LEU A 151 -0.70 2.88 11.55
N LEU A 152 -1.67 2.63 10.68
CA LEU A 152 -1.44 2.21 9.30
C LEU A 152 -1.82 3.32 8.34
N MET A 153 -0.89 3.72 7.48
CA MET A 153 -1.09 4.78 6.50
C MET A 153 -0.65 4.35 5.11
N SER A 154 -1.55 4.51 4.14
CA SER A 154 -1.25 4.36 2.71
C SER A 154 -1.04 5.75 2.10
N PHE A 155 0.14 6.01 1.58
CA PHE A 155 0.52 7.30 1.03
C PHE A 155 0.50 7.30 -0.50
N SER A 156 0.14 8.46 -1.05
CA SER A 156 0.34 8.84 -2.44
C SER A 156 1.08 10.18 -2.47
N SER A 157 2.31 10.15 -2.96
CA SER A 157 3.21 11.30 -3.01
C SER A 157 3.43 11.71 -4.47
N LEU A 158 3.15 12.98 -4.79
CA LEU A 158 3.59 13.59 -6.03
C LEU A 158 4.97 14.21 -5.78
N ASP A 159 6.01 13.70 -6.41
CA ASP A 159 7.40 14.14 -6.19
C ASP A 159 8.12 14.28 -7.53
N GLN A 160 8.42 15.51 -7.94
CA GLN A 160 9.09 15.83 -9.21
C GLN A 160 8.38 15.24 -10.46
N GLY A 161 7.06 15.10 -10.41
CA GLY A 161 6.23 14.59 -11.51
C GLY A 161 5.92 13.10 -11.43
N ASP A 162 6.60 12.35 -10.55
CA ASP A 162 6.28 10.95 -10.28
C ASP A 162 5.21 10.84 -9.19
N VAL A 163 4.24 9.96 -9.39
CA VAL A 163 3.29 9.55 -8.34
C VAL A 163 3.81 8.27 -7.71
N ILE A 164 4.21 8.37 -6.44
CA ILE A 164 4.82 7.28 -5.67
C ILE A 164 3.86 6.86 -4.57
N ARG A 165 3.53 5.56 -4.52
CA ARG A 165 2.75 5.01 -3.41
C ARG A 165 3.66 4.37 -2.38
N SER A 166 3.29 4.50 -1.12
CA SER A 166 3.96 3.79 -0.02
C SER A 166 2.98 3.36 1.06
N LEU A 167 3.31 2.33 1.81
CA LEU A 167 2.49 1.79 2.89
C LEU A 167 3.33 1.63 4.14
N TYR A 168 2.96 2.34 5.21
CA TYR A 168 3.72 2.37 6.46
C TYR A 168 2.85 1.94 7.63
N ILE A 169 3.35 0.98 8.40
CA ILE A 169 2.79 0.59 9.70
C ILE A 169 3.69 1.09 10.82
N PHE A 170 3.08 1.75 11.79
CA PHE A 170 3.70 2.22 13.01
C PHE A 170 3.04 1.58 14.22
N GLY A 171 3.77 1.50 15.33
CA GLY A 171 3.25 1.02 16.62
C GLY A 171 3.62 1.94 17.77
N ARG A 172 2.82 1.89 18.85
CA ARG A 172 3.21 2.49 20.14
C ARG A 172 4.40 1.74 20.75
N GLU A 173 4.40 0.43 20.56
CA GLU A 173 5.49 -0.46 20.95
C GLU A 173 6.38 -0.81 19.77
N ARG A 174 7.52 -1.45 20.08
CA ARG A 174 8.51 -1.87 19.07
C ARG A 174 8.09 -3.12 18.28
N LYS A 175 6.97 -3.75 18.63
CA LYS A 175 6.49 -5.01 18.06
C LYS A 175 4.97 -5.04 18.03
N LEU A 176 4.41 -5.78 17.08
CA LEU A 176 2.98 -6.08 17.00
C LEU A 176 2.73 -7.55 17.33
N SER A 177 1.47 -7.88 17.64
CA SER A 177 1.04 -9.27 17.78
C SER A 177 1.08 -10.00 16.43
N ALA A 178 1.06 -11.33 16.45
CA ALA A 178 1.04 -12.13 15.22
C ALA A 178 -0.20 -11.84 14.35
N SER A 179 -1.37 -11.69 14.97
CA SER A 179 -2.63 -11.37 14.27
C SER A 179 -2.61 -9.99 13.63
N ASP A 180 -2.02 -9.00 14.29
CA ASP A 180 -1.89 -7.65 13.72
C ASP A 180 -0.96 -7.65 12.51
N TRP A 181 0.13 -8.43 12.57
CA TRP A 181 1.02 -8.63 11.42
C TRP A 181 0.33 -9.34 10.25
N GLU A 182 -0.47 -10.37 10.51
CA GLU A 182 -1.24 -11.06 9.48
C GLU A 182 -2.25 -10.13 8.80
N MET A 183 -2.93 -9.29 9.59
CA MET A 183 -3.84 -8.27 9.05
C MET A 183 -3.10 -7.26 8.16
N TYR A 184 -1.98 -6.72 8.63
CA TYR A 184 -1.16 -5.79 7.85
C TYR A 184 -0.67 -6.40 6.54
N ARG A 185 -0.14 -7.63 6.56
CA ARG A 185 0.34 -8.32 5.35
C ARG A 185 -0.78 -8.51 4.33
N ARG A 186 -1.97 -8.91 4.79
CA ARG A 186 -3.14 -9.03 3.92
C ARG A 186 -3.52 -7.69 3.30
N GLN A 187 -3.48 -6.59 4.05
CA GLN A 187 -3.73 -5.25 3.51
C GLN A 187 -2.68 -4.85 2.46
N ALA A 188 -1.39 -5.13 2.70
CA ALA A 188 -0.32 -4.85 1.74
C ALA A 188 -0.49 -5.63 0.43
N GLU A 189 -0.84 -6.92 0.51
CA GLU A 189 -1.16 -7.77 -0.64
C GLU A 189 -2.37 -7.23 -1.42
N CYS A 190 -3.46 -6.90 -0.73
CA CYS A 190 -4.66 -6.33 -1.33
C CYS A 190 -4.40 -5.00 -2.06
N LEU A 191 -3.46 -4.19 -1.57
CA LEU A 191 -3.06 -2.91 -2.17
C LEU A 191 -2.00 -3.05 -3.26
N GLY A 192 -1.48 -4.26 -3.47
CA GLY A 192 -0.46 -4.57 -4.48
C GLY A 192 0.92 -4.03 -4.15
N PHE A 193 1.26 -3.86 -2.87
CA PHE A 193 2.61 -3.47 -2.47
C PHE A 193 3.58 -4.66 -2.55
N PRO A 194 4.86 -4.41 -2.88
CA PRO A 194 5.88 -5.45 -2.82
C PRO A 194 6.20 -5.83 -1.36
N GLN A 195 7.09 -6.80 -1.18
CA GLN A 195 7.71 -7.07 0.11
C GLN A 195 8.30 -5.79 0.72
N PRO A 196 8.31 -5.67 2.06
CA PRO A 196 8.79 -4.46 2.73
C PRO A 196 10.25 -4.17 2.38
N HIS A 197 10.55 -2.89 2.23
CA HIS A 197 11.91 -2.39 2.02
C HIS A 197 12.60 -2.06 3.35
N PHE A 198 11.81 -1.86 4.41
CA PHE A 198 12.26 -1.62 5.76
C PHE A 198 11.39 -2.45 6.72
N THR A 199 12.03 -3.15 7.66
CA THR A 199 11.39 -3.77 8.82
C THR A 199 12.26 -3.47 10.04
N TYR A 200 11.66 -2.93 11.08
CA TYR A 200 12.34 -2.60 12.32
C TYR A 200 12.69 -3.88 13.09
N ASP A 201 13.96 -4.01 13.47
CA ASP A 201 14.46 -5.20 14.18
C ASP A 201 14.10 -5.22 15.68
N GLY A 202 13.50 -4.14 16.19
CA GLY A 202 13.14 -3.96 17.60
C GLY A 202 14.32 -3.62 18.52
N GLN A 203 15.56 -3.65 18.01
CA GLN A 203 16.79 -3.51 18.79
C GLN A 203 17.48 -2.17 18.54
N GLN A 204 17.44 -1.66 17.31
CA GLN A 204 18.10 -0.41 16.96
C GLN A 204 17.57 0.76 17.79
N ASP A 205 18.49 1.55 18.34
CA ASP A 205 18.15 2.76 19.07
C ASP A 205 17.53 3.81 18.14
N LEU A 206 16.39 4.34 18.60
CA LEU A 206 15.72 5.48 17.99
C LEU A 206 16.54 6.76 18.17
N CYS A 207 16.38 7.70 17.25
CA CYS A 207 16.97 9.03 17.42
C CYS A 207 16.42 9.69 18.68
N PRO A 208 17.28 10.40 19.46
CA PRO A 208 16.81 11.18 20.60
C PRO A 208 15.85 12.25 20.10
N GLU A 209 14.98 12.74 20.99
CA GLU A 209 14.19 13.92 20.69
C GLU A 209 15.12 15.12 20.48
N GLU A 210 14.77 15.98 19.53
CA GLU A 210 15.51 17.21 19.31
C GLU A 210 15.32 18.07 20.56
N LYS A 211 16.42 18.33 21.29
CA LYS A 211 16.38 19.19 22.48
C LYS A 211 15.84 20.54 22.06
N LYS A 212 14.79 21.02 22.75
CA LYS A 212 14.33 22.39 22.53
C LYS A 212 15.47 23.33 22.94
N LEU A 213 15.63 24.44 22.23
CA LEU A 213 16.63 25.47 22.56
C LEU A 213 16.52 25.94 24.04
N SER A 214 15.33 25.85 24.65
CA SER A 214 15.10 26.12 26.08
C SER A 214 15.89 25.19 27.01
N ASP A 215 16.12 23.94 26.61
CA ASP A 215 16.73 22.92 27.47
C ASP A 215 18.27 23.02 27.45
N MET A 216 18.81 23.72 26.44
CA MET A 216 20.24 24.06 26.38
C MET A 216 20.59 25.21 27.33
N GLU A 217 19.68 26.15 27.57
CA GLU A 217 19.87 27.24 28.53
C GLU A 217 19.83 26.72 29.98
N GLU A 218 18.91 25.81 30.32
CA GLU A 218 18.83 25.23 31.67
C GLU A 218 20.03 24.33 32.02
N SER A 219 20.65 23.67 31.02
CA SER A 219 21.85 22.86 31.24
C SER A 219 23.12 23.68 31.48
N LYS A 220 23.13 24.95 31.05
CA LYS A 220 24.27 25.86 31.21
C LYS A 220 24.31 26.52 32.59
N ASP A 221 23.17 26.56 33.27
CA ASP A 221 23.00 27.16 34.60
C ASP A 221 23.21 26.16 35.76
N LYS A 222 23.55 24.91 35.44
CA LYS A 222 23.72 23.82 36.43
C LYS A 222 25.13 23.22 36.50
N SER A 223 26.14 23.88 35.95
CA SER A 223 27.54 23.52 36.20
C SER A 223 28.07 24.26 37.44
N PRO A 224 28.63 23.55 38.45
CA PRO A 224 29.16 24.14 39.68
C PRO A 224 30.43 24.98 39.46
#